data_AF-A0A8T5ANP6-F1
#
_entry.id   AF-A0A8T5ANP6-F1
#
_cell.length_a   1.000
_cell.length_b   1.000
_cell.length_c   1.000
_cell.angle_alpha   90.00
_cell.angle_beta   90.00
_cell.angle_gamma   90.00
#
_symmetry.space_group_name_H-M   'P 1'
#
loop_
_entity.id
_entity.type
_entity.pdbx_description
1 polymer ?
#
loop_
_entity_poly.entity_id
_entity_poly.type
_entity_poly.pdbx_seq_one_letter_code
_entity_poly.pdbx_strand_id
1 'polypeptide(L)'
;MRRVGSADLRLHPGYAPPWLVRRMIRLAGSIFAIMVDEYGPRSVLARLSNPIFFQACSNVLGFDWDSSGSTTVTCNAMKQALARADLGIRAAGGKGKHSLMAPTEIEEIGEVFKLSPEDTARIRYSSRMAAKVDNSAVQDGYQLYHHMIFVSRDGDWTVIQQGMNPEFKAARRYHWLSTDVRSFVVEPHQGIAGERIHDKVLDMTAHGSEGARRASVELVREGVNRLRRLYEEAANRQRVLTDWLPGSEATAAEGIPISYRVEPRGINWKAVEKAWRLEPQDYEELLAVPGIGPKTIRGLALVSELIYGEPPCWKDPVKYTFAFGGKDGVPFPVERRAMDEAIALLEEAVSRAKLDGGQRYRLLRKLADWRISLESEGNP
;
A
#
# COMPACT_ATOMS: atom_id res chain seq x y z
N MET A 1 7.16 15.95 -9.58
CA MET A 1 6.95 14.69 -10.31
C MET A 1 5.88 14.92 -11.36
N ARG A 2 6.18 14.61 -12.63
CA ARG A 2 5.28 14.79 -13.77
C ARG A 2 4.36 13.56 -13.85
N ARG A 3 3.05 13.75 -14.06
CA ARG A 3 2.03 12.68 -14.13
C ARG A 3 2.28 11.77 -15.34
N VAL A 4 2.22 10.42 -15.18
CA VAL A 4 2.63 9.41 -16.19
C VAL A 4 1.65 8.22 -16.46
N GLY A 5 0.49 8.09 -15.76
CA GLY A 5 -0.61 7.16 -16.13
C GLY A 5 -2.07 7.62 -15.76
N SER A 6 -3.17 7.08 -16.34
CA SER A 6 -4.42 6.71 -15.58
C SER A 6 -4.93 5.28 -15.84
N ALA A 7 -5.32 4.53 -14.80
CA ALA A 7 -6.38 3.53 -14.92
C ALA A 7 -7.34 3.64 -13.73
N ASP A 8 -8.55 3.23 -14.02
CA ASP A 8 -9.71 3.40 -13.18
C ASP A 8 -9.85 2.18 -12.26
N LEU A 9 -10.08 2.37 -10.97
CA LEU A 9 -10.52 1.29 -10.08
C LEU A 9 -11.93 1.65 -9.61
N ARG A 10 -12.89 1.54 -10.53
CA ARG A 10 -14.28 1.90 -10.27
C ARG A 10 -14.93 0.87 -9.37
N LEU A 11 -15.86 1.30 -8.53
CA LEU A 11 -16.68 0.38 -7.76
C LEU A 11 -17.71 -0.29 -8.67
N HIS A 12 -17.50 -1.57 -9.00
CA HIS A 12 -18.47 -2.39 -9.74
C HIS A 12 -19.29 -3.28 -8.78
N PRO A 13 -20.62 -3.31 -8.92
CA PRO A 13 -21.45 -4.30 -8.26
C PRO A 13 -21.33 -5.67 -8.96
N GLY A 14 -21.36 -6.75 -8.19
CA GLY A 14 -21.37 -8.12 -8.72
C GLY A 14 -20.28 -9.02 -8.15
N TYR A 15 -20.33 -10.30 -8.54
CA TYR A 15 -19.37 -11.32 -8.16
C TYR A 15 -18.75 -11.94 -9.40
N ALA A 16 -17.45 -12.24 -9.34
CA ALA A 16 -16.81 -13.01 -10.39
C ALA A 16 -17.45 -14.40 -10.46
N PRO A 17 -17.84 -14.88 -11.66
CA PRO A 17 -18.53 -16.14 -11.76
C PRO A 17 -17.60 -17.30 -11.36
N PRO A 18 -18.10 -18.33 -10.65
CA PRO A 18 -17.25 -19.42 -10.14
C PRO A 18 -16.43 -20.14 -11.21
N TRP A 19 -16.93 -20.22 -12.45
CA TRP A 19 -16.22 -20.84 -13.56
C TRP A 19 -14.98 -20.06 -13.98
N LEU A 20 -14.99 -18.72 -13.83
CA LEU A 20 -13.86 -17.84 -14.14
C LEU A 20 -12.81 -18.00 -13.04
N VAL A 21 -13.23 -17.88 -11.77
CA VAL A 21 -12.34 -18.03 -10.61
C VAL A 21 -11.60 -19.38 -10.65
N ARG A 22 -12.27 -20.49 -10.98
CA ARG A 22 -11.61 -21.79 -11.15
C ARG A 22 -10.53 -21.80 -12.23
N ARG A 23 -10.74 -21.09 -13.35
CA ARG A 23 -9.74 -20.95 -14.42
C ARG A 23 -8.60 -20.03 -14.00
N MET A 24 -8.90 -18.92 -13.32
CA MET A 24 -7.91 -18.02 -12.74
C MET A 24 -6.95 -18.76 -11.81
N ILE A 25 -7.48 -19.59 -10.91
CA ILE A 25 -6.65 -20.37 -9.96
C ILE A 25 -5.70 -21.31 -10.71
N ARG A 26 -6.20 -22.01 -11.74
CA ARG A 26 -5.37 -22.93 -12.54
C ARG A 26 -4.28 -22.18 -13.31
N LEU A 27 -4.66 -21.08 -13.97
CA LEU A 27 -3.73 -20.26 -14.75
C LEU A 27 -2.68 -19.58 -13.86
N ALA A 28 -3.11 -19.00 -12.74
CA ALA A 28 -2.21 -18.43 -11.73
C ALA A 28 -1.24 -19.49 -11.21
N GLY A 29 -1.71 -20.72 -10.93
CA GLY A 29 -0.85 -21.82 -10.50
C GLY A 29 0.26 -22.12 -11.51
N SER A 30 -0.07 -22.21 -12.79
CA SER A 30 0.92 -22.43 -13.85
C SER A 30 1.89 -21.26 -14.01
N ILE A 31 1.39 -20.01 -14.01
CA ILE A 31 2.22 -18.81 -14.15
C ILE A 31 3.19 -18.69 -12.98
N PHE A 32 2.69 -18.77 -11.74
CA PHE A 32 3.54 -18.62 -10.56
C PHE A 32 4.50 -19.80 -10.39
N ALA A 33 4.14 -21.01 -10.84
CA ALA A 33 5.07 -22.14 -10.83
C ALA A 33 6.29 -21.85 -11.70
N ILE A 34 6.08 -21.38 -12.93
CA ILE A 34 7.18 -20.98 -13.83
C ILE A 34 7.97 -19.82 -13.23
N MET A 35 7.29 -18.80 -12.69
CA MET A 35 7.99 -17.65 -12.10
C MET A 35 8.85 -18.02 -10.89
N VAL A 36 8.36 -18.93 -10.04
CA VAL A 36 9.12 -19.41 -8.87
C VAL A 36 10.29 -20.29 -9.30
N ASP A 37 10.10 -21.16 -10.30
CA ASP A 37 11.18 -22.00 -10.85
C ASP A 37 12.30 -21.14 -11.46
N GLU A 38 11.95 -20.11 -12.23
CA GLU A 38 12.92 -19.27 -12.95
C GLU A 38 13.59 -18.20 -12.07
N TYR A 39 12.85 -17.61 -11.11
CA TYR A 39 13.30 -16.40 -10.40
C TYR A 39 13.25 -16.53 -8.87
N GLY A 40 12.67 -17.61 -8.34
CA GLY A 40 12.51 -17.84 -6.91
C GLY A 40 11.34 -17.09 -6.26
N PRO A 41 10.90 -17.53 -5.06
CA PRO A 41 9.76 -16.95 -4.34
C PRO A 41 9.88 -15.45 -4.06
N ARG A 42 11.07 -14.99 -3.66
CA ARG A 42 11.33 -13.58 -3.33
C ARG A 42 11.10 -12.65 -4.52
N SER A 43 11.51 -13.06 -5.72
CA SER A 43 11.29 -12.29 -6.95
C SER A 43 9.82 -12.17 -7.32
N VAL A 44 9.00 -13.17 -6.98
CA VAL A 44 7.55 -13.12 -7.14
C VAL A 44 6.93 -12.13 -6.16
N LEU A 45 7.32 -12.15 -4.88
CA LEU A 45 6.84 -11.17 -3.90
C LEU A 45 7.17 -9.73 -4.31
N ALA A 46 8.42 -9.49 -4.77
CA ALA A 46 8.84 -8.18 -5.26
C ALA A 46 7.98 -7.71 -6.44
N ARG A 47 7.68 -8.59 -7.40
CA ARG A 47 6.79 -8.28 -8.53
C ARG A 47 5.36 -8.00 -8.09
N LEU A 48 4.79 -8.80 -7.20
CA LEU A 48 3.45 -8.57 -6.66
C LEU A 48 3.33 -7.25 -5.89
N SER A 49 4.41 -6.82 -5.23
CA SER A 49 4.47 -5.52 -4.57
C SER A 49 4.44 -4.33 -5.53
N ASN A 50 4.79 -4.53 -6.80
CA ASN A 50 4.70 -3.48 -7.80
C ASN A 50 3.24 -3.33 -8.28
N PRO A 51 2.62 -2.15 -8.14
CA PRO A 51 1.22 -1.97 -8.52
C PRO A 51 0.95 -2.25 -10.01
N ILE A 52 1.85 -1.87 -10.91
CA ILE A 52 1.70 -2.05 -12.36
C ILE A 52 1.74 -3.54 -12.71
N PHE A 53 2.74 -4.26 -12.19
CA PHE A 53 2.83 -5.71 -12.40
C PHE A 53 1.59 -6.42 -11.87
N PHE A 54 1.11 -6.07 -10.67
CA PHE A 54 -0.10 -6.69 -10.13
C PHE A 54 -1.31 -6.44 -11.04
N GLN A 55 -1.46 -5.24 -11.60
CA GLN A 55 -2.54 -4.95 -12.53
C GLN A 55 -2.42 -5.77 -13.82
N ALA A 56 -1.23 -5.85 -14.41
CA ALA A 56 -0.98 -6.68 -15.58
C ALA A 56 -1.29 -8.16 -15.30
N CYS A 57 -0.87 -8.67 -14.13
CA CYS A 57 -1.17 -10.03 -13.69
C CYS A 57 -2.69 -10.26 -13.56
N SER A 58 -3.42 -9.31 -12.97
CA SER A 58 -4.88 -9.38 -12.89
C SER A 58 -5.55 -9.49 -14.26
N ASN A 59 -5.11 -8.67 -15.22
CA ASN A 59 -5.63 -8.67 -16.59
C ASN A 59 -5.31 -9.99 -17.32
N VAL A 60 -4.09 -10.52 -17.17
CA VAL A 60 -3.69 -11.82 -17.74
C VAL A 60 -4.53 -12.97 -17.19
N LEU A 61 -4.95 -12.88 -15.92
CA LEU A 61 -5.85 -13.85 -15.30
C LEU A 61 -7.31 -13.70 -15.78
N GLY A 62 -7.61 -12.74 -16.66
CA GLY A 62 -8.92 -12.58 -17.27
C GLY A 62 -9.87 -11.70 -16.46
N PHE A 63 -9.33 -10.77 -15.66
CA PHE A 63 -10.13 -9.74 -15.00
C PHE A 63 -10.06 -8.42 -15.76
N ASP A 64 -11.13 -7.63 -15.70
CA ASP A 64 -11.17 -6.32 -16.34
C ASP A 64 -10.26 -5.33 -15.61
N TRP A 65 -9.61 -4.50 -16.42
CA TRP A 65 -8.62 -3.52 -15.97
C TRP A 65 -9.21 -2.39 -15.14
N ASP A 66 -10.51 -2.11 -15.27
CA ASP A 66 -11.21 -0.97 -14.65
C ASP A 66 -12.02 -1.33 -13.39
N SER A 67 -11.92 -2.58 -12.90
CA SER A 67 -12.78 -3.09 -11.83
C SER A 67 -12.14 -3.09 -10.45
N SER A 68 -12.80 -2.54 -9.43
CA SER A 68 -12.39 -2.72 -8.02
C SER A 68 -12.42 -4.18 -7.56
N GLY A 69 -13.15 -5.04 -8.27
CA GLY A 69 -13.14 -6.48 -8.07
C GLY A 69 -11.78 -7.11 -8.38
N SER A 70 -10.98 -6.50 -9.27
CA SER A 70 -9.71 -7.02 -9.79
C SER A 70 -8.78 -7.43 -8.67
N THR A 71 -8.52 -6.53 -7.72
CA THR A 71 -7.64 -6.80 -6.58
C THR A 71 -8.16 -7.94 -5.72
N THR A 72 -9.43 -7.88 -5.31
CA THR A 72 -9.97 -8.85 -4.35
C THR A 72 -10.07 -10.27 -4.92
N VAL A 73 -10.48 -10.39 -6.19
CA VAL A 73 -10.62 -11.68 -6.87
C VAL A 73 -9.26 -12.24 -7.26
N THR A 74 -8.35 -11.38 -7.76
CA THR A 74 -6.99 -11.79 -8.11
C THR A 74 -6.23 -12.26 -6.89
N CYS A 75 -6.23 -11.51 -5.79
CA CYS A 75 -5.62 -11.95 -4.53
C CYS A 75 -6.18 -13.30 -4.05
N ASN A 76 -7.50 -13.52 -4.14
CA ASN A 76 -8.10 -14.79 -3.77
C ASN A 76 -7.69 -15.95 -4.70
N ALA A 77 -7.64 -15.71 -6.01
CA ALA A 77 -7.19 -16.70 -6.98
C ALA A 77 -5.72 -17.07 -6.74
N MET A 78 -4.86 -16.08 -6.47
CA MET A 78 -3.45 -16.29 -6.14
C MET A 78 -3.28 -17.04 -4.83
N LYS A 79 -3.98 -16.64 -3.75
CA LYS A 79 -3.96 -17.34 -2.46
C LYS A 79 -4.24 -18.83 -2.63
N GLN A 80 -5.27 -19.18 -3.39
CA GLN A 80 -5.63 -20.58 -3.65
C GLN A 80 -4.62 -21.28 -4.57
N ALA A 81 -4.11 -20.60 -5.59
CA ALA A 81 -3.14 -21.17 -6.53
C ALA A 81 -1.81 -21.51 -5.84
N LEU A 82 -1.26 -20.56 -5.09
CA LEU A 82 0.00 -20.69 -4.37
C LEU A 82 -0.07 -21.79 -3.30
N ALA A 83 -1.19 -21.89 -2.58
CA ALA A 83 -1.41 -22.95 -1.59
C ALA A 83 -1.52 -24.35 -2.23
N ARG A 84 -2.18 -24.48 -3.39
CA ARG A 84 -2.36 -25.77 -4.08
C ARG A 84 -1.10 -26.28 -4.76
N ALA A 85 -0.28 -25.38 -5.29
CA ALA A 85 0.93 -25.71 -6.02
C ALA A 85 2.19 -25.80 -5.13
N ASP A 86 2.08 -25.44 -3.84
CA ASP A 86 3.18 -25.41 -2.85
C ASP A 86 4.46 -24.72 -3.34
N LEU A 87 4.30 -23.51 -3.87
CA LEU A 87 5.37 -22.77 -4.55
C LEU A 87 6.30 -21.99 -3.59
N GLY A 88 6.38 -22.43 -2.32
CA GLY A 88 7.15 -21.71 -1.30
C GLY A 88 6.62 -20.31 -0.96
N ILE A 89 5.39 -20.00 -1.36
CA ILE A 89 4.64 -18.78 -1.00
C ILE A 89 3.25 -19.17 -0.54
N ARG A 90 2.77 -18.58 0.54
CA ARG A 90 1.37 -18.68 1.00
C ARG A 90 0.81 -17.30 1.26
N ALA A 91 -0.52 -17.18 1.34
CA ALA A 91 -1.18 -15.90 1.53
C ALA A 91 -2.24 -15.96 2.63
N ALA A 92 -2.33 -14.88 3.40
CA ALA A 92 -3.24 -14.70 4.52
C ALA A 92 -4.06 -13.40 4.38
N GLY A 93 -5.31 -13.44 4.82
CA GLY A 93 -6.29 -12.37 4.66
C GLY A 93 -7.31 -12.61 3.53
N GLY A 94 -7.99 -11.54 3.15
CA GLY A 94 -9.07 -11.57 2.18
C GLY A 94 -9.90 -10.29 2.17
N LYS A 95 -11.11 -10.37 1.62
CA LYS A 95 -12.08 -9.27 1.54
C LYS A 95 -13.03 -9.27 2.75
N GLY A 96 -13.36 -8.09 3.25
CA GLY A 96 -14.31 -7.89 4.35
C GLY A 96 -13.86 -8.65 5.58
N LYS A 97 -14.75 -9.45 6.17
CA LYS A 97 -14.44 -10.24 7.38
C LYS A 97 -13.22 -11.16 7.23
N HIS A 98 -12.91 -11.63 6.02
CA HIS A 98 -11.72 -12.45 5.78
C HIS A 98 -10.40 -11.68 5.97
N SER A 99 -10.39 -10.35 5.89
CA SER A 99 -9.19 -9.57 6.21
C SER A 99 -8.79 -9.74 7.69
N LEU A 100 -9.76 -9.99 8.57
CA LEU A 100 -9.56 -10.18 10.01
C LEU A 100 -8.97 -11.56 10.34
N MET A 101 -8.97 -12.49 9.38
CA MET A 101 -8.38 -13.83 9.55
C MET A 101 -6.86 -13.84 9.35
N ALA A 102 -6.28 -12.76 8.81
CA ALA A 102 -4.86 -12.72 8.49
C ALA A 102 -3.95 -13.11 9.67
N PRO A 103 -4.17 -12.65 10.93
CA PRO A 103 -3.32 -13.07 12.05
C PRO A 103 -3.32 -14.58 12.29
N THR A 104 -4.49 -15.23 12.23
CA THR A 104 -4.61 -16.68 12.42
C THR A 104 -3.99 -17.45 11.26
N GLU A 105 -4.27 -17.05 10.04
CA GLU A 105 -3.69 -17.69 8.85
C GLU A 105 -2.17 -17.51 8.76
N ILE A 106 -1.60 -16.43 9.33
CA ILE A 106 -0.14 -16.25 9.43
C ILE A 106 0.48 -17.27 10.39
N GLU A 107 -0.18 -17.61 11.50
CA GLU A 107 0.28 -18.69 12.39
C GLU A 107 0.31 -20.03 11.65
N GLU A 108 -0.76 -20.35 10.92
CA GLU A 108 -0.83 -21.57 10.09
C GLU A 108 0.28 -21.60 9.03
N ILE A 109 0.59 -20.46 8.41
CA ILE A 109 1.71 -20.35 7.47
C ILE A 109 3.04 -20.59 8.19
N GLY A 110 3.21 -20.03 9.39
CA GLY A 110 4.40 -20.23 10.23
C GLY A 110 4.65 -21.71 10.53
N GLU A 111 3.60 -22.46 10.87
CA GLU A 111 3.67 -23.90 11.08
C GLU A 111 4.06 -24.66 9.81
N VAL A 112 3.41 -24.35 8.68
CA VAL A 112 3.67 -25.03 7.39
C VAL A 112 5.08 -24.76 6.86
N PHE A 113 5.56 -23.52 6.99
CA PHE A 113 6.89 -23.13 6.55
C PHE A 113 7.97 -23.36 7.60
N LYS A 114 7.60 -23.80 8.81
CA LYS A 114 8.49 -24.00 9.95
C LYS A 114 9.28 -22.73 10.30
N LEU A 115 8.61 -21.58 10.23
CA LEU A 115 9.17 -20.31 10.65
C LEU A 115 9.34 -20.32 12.17
N SER A 116 10.33 -19.57 12.67
CA SER A 116 10.47 -19.41 14.12
C SER A 116 9.24 -18.68 14.71
N PRO A 117 8.94 -18.87 16.01
CA PRO A 117 7.89 -18.09 16.67
C PRO A 117 8.12 -16.57 16.58
N GLU A 118 9.38 -16.14 16.58
CA GLU A 118 9.76 -14.74 16.42
C GLU A 118 9.47 -14.21 15.01
N ASP A 119 9.84 -14.96 13.97
CA ASP A 119 9.55 -14.57 12.58
C ASP A 119 8.05 -14.51 12.32
N THR A 120 7.30 -15.49 12.83
CA THR A 120 5.84 -15.54 12.72
C THR A 120 5.20 -14.32 13.42
N ALA A 121 5.66 -14.00 14.63
CA ALA A 121 5.21 -12.81 15.35
C ALA A 121 5.54 -11.51 14.62
N ARG A 122 6.73 -11.41 14.00
CA ARG A 122 7.17 -10.26 13.21
C ARG A 122 6.31 -10.07 11.95
N ILE A 123 5.99 -11.14 11.24
CA ILE A 123 5.11 -11.09 10.04
C ILE A 123 3.69 -10.68 10.44
N ARG A 124 3.16 -11.23 11.54
CA ARG A 124 1.85 -10.85 12.09
C ARG A 124 1.81 -9.37 12.50
N TYR A 125 2.87 -8.88 13.14
CA TYR A 125 3.02 -7.46 13.47
C TYR A 125 3.04 -6.60 12.19
N SER A 126 3.82 -7.00 11.19
CA SER A 126 3.96 -6.31 9.91
C SER A 126 2.63 -6.21 9.16
N SER A 127 1.88 -7.32 9.07
CA SER A 127 0.52 -7.35 8.49
C SER A 127 -0.40 -6.35 9.17
N ARG A 128 -0.41 -6.33 10.52
CA ARG A 128 -1.23 -5.39 11.30
C ARG A 128 -0.80 -3.94 11.10
N MET A 129 0.50 -3.67 11.08
CA MET A 129 1.03 -2.32 10.94
C MET A 129 0.78 -1.75 9.56
N ALA A 130 0.95 -2.53 8.49
CA ALA A 130 0.58 -2.12 7.14
C ALA A 130 -0.91 -1.69 7.09
N ALA A 131 -1.82 -2.46 7.67
CA ALA A 131 -3.24 -2.10 7.74
C ALA A 131 -3.50 -0.84 8.59
N LYS A 132 -2.74 -0.66 9.68
CA LYS A 132 -2.87 0.52 10.55
C LYS A 132 -2.44 1.80 9.86
N VAL A 133 -1.31 1.75 9.15
CA VAL A 133 -0.74 2.87 8.43
C VAL A 133 -1.68 3.32 7.33
N ASP A 134 -2.10 2.39 6.46
CA ASP A 134 -2.97 2.69 5.32
C ASP A 134 -4.34 3.22 5.74
N ASN A 135 -4.85 2.78 6.90
CA ASN A 135 -6.16 3.22 7.37
C ASN A 135 -6.11 4.51 8.21
N SER A 136 -5.02 4.76 8.95
CA SER A 136 -4.98 5.81 10.00
C SER A 136 -3.91 6.88 9.80
N ALA A 137 -2.75 6.52 9.28
CA ALA A 137 -1.65 7.46 9.05
C ALA A 137 -1.77 8.13 7.68
N VAL A 138 -2.31 7.43 6.68
CA VAL A 138 -2.74 8.00 5.40
C VAL A 138 -4.26 8.16 5.45
N GLN A 139 -4.76 9.40 5.44
CA GLN A 139 -6.20 9.69 5.51
C GLN A 139 -6.68 10.33 4.22
N ASP A 140 -6.81 9.51 3.20
CA ASP A 140 -7.27 9.88 1.87
C ASP A 140 -8.77 9.64 1.62
N GLY A 141 -9.48 9.22 2.67
CA GLY A 141 -10.91 8.92 2.61
C GLY A 141 -11.25 7.53 2.08
N TYR A 142 -10.28 6.64 1.87
CA TYR A 142 -10.53 5.26 1.44
C TYR A 142 -10.42 4.30 2.62
N GLN A 143 -11.55 3.74 3.05
CA GLN A 143 -11.56 2.79 4.15
C GLN A 143 -11.17 1.40 3.67
N LEU A 144 -10.18 0.79 4.33
CA LEU A 144 -9.73 -0.57 3.99
C LEU A 144 -10.87 -1.57 4.12
N TYR A 145 -11.04 -2.35 3.06
CA TYR A 145 -12.00 -3.45 3.02
C TYR A 145 -11.38 -4.76 2.50
N HIS A 146 -10.12 -4.71 2.08
CA HIS A 146 -9.36 -5.86 1.64
C HIS A 146 -7.94 -5.75 2.19
N HIS A 147 -7.44 -6.85 2.74
CA HIS A 147 -6.06 -7.01 3.18
C HIS A 147 -5.60 -8.40 2.78
N MET A 148 -4.49 -8.50 2.05
CA MET A 148 -3.83 -9.77 1.75
C MET A 148 -2.34 -9.60 1.99
N ILE A 149 -1.75 -10.50 2.76
CA ILE A 149 -0.30 -10.64 2.88
C ILE A 149 0.14 -11.94 2.22
N PHE A 150 1.17 -11.87 1.39
CA PHE A 150 1.84 -13.02 0.79
C PHE A 150 3.17 -13.20 1.51
N VAL A 151 3.46 -14.41 1.97
CA VAL A 151 4.61 -14.77 2.80
C VAL A 151 5.36 -15.88 2.10
N SER A 152 6.68 -15.75 1.97
CA SER A 152 7.56 -16.79 1.45
C SER A 152 8.04 -17.72 2.57
N ARG A 153 8.59 -18.87 2.18
CA ARG A 153 9.21 -19.83 3.11
C ARG A 153 10.39 -19.24 3.90
N ASP A 154 11.04 -18.20 3.36
CA ASP A 154 12.16 -17.51 4.01
C ASP A 154 11.70 -16.36 4.92
N GLY A 155 10.39 -16.13 5.05
CA GLY A 155 9.81 -15.09 5.90
C GLY A 155 9.72 -13.70 5.26
N ASP A 156 10.17 -13.53 4.01
CA ASP A 156 9.88 -12.33 3.21
C ASP A 156 8.39 -12.23 2.92
N TRP A 157 7.87 -11.01 2.79
CA TRP A 157 6.44 -10.78 2.59
C TRP A 157 6.13 -9.57 1.70
N THR A 158 4.97 -9.59 1.05
CA THR A 158 4.35 -8.41 0.42
C THR A 158 2.92 -8.27 0.90
N VAL A 159 2.48 -7.04 1.18
CA VAL A 159 1.08 -6.75 1.53
C VAL A 159 0.44 -5.98 0.38
N ILE A 160 -0.78 -6.40 0.01
CA ILE A 160 -1.64 -5.74 -0.97
C ILE A 160 -2.98 -5.47 -0.31
N GLN A 161 -3.32 -4.20 -0.17
CA GLN A 161 -4.53 -3.74 0.49
C GLN A 161 -5.39 -2.94 -0.47
N GLN A 162 -6.70 -2.92 -0.24
CA GLN A 162 -7.58 -2.03 -0.99
C GLN A 162 -8.55 -1.31 -0.05
N GLY A 163 -8.56 0.02 -0.18
CA GLY A 163 -9.53 0.92 0.42
C GLY A 163 -10.61 1.33 -0.58
N MET A 164 -11.82 1.61 -0.09
CA MET A 164 -12.93 2.12 -0.89
C MET A 164 -13.39 3.49 -0.39
N ASN A 165 -13.75 4.35 -1.32
CA ASN A 165 -14.44 5.60 -1.06
C ASN A 165 -15.81 5.57 -1.77
N PRO A 166 -16.92 5.38 -1.03
CA PRO A 166 -18.26 5.32 -1.60
C PRO A 166 -18.73 6.64 -2.25
N GLU A 167 -18.28 7.78 -1.73
CA GLU A 167 -18.64 9.11 -2.24
C GLU A 167 -18.12 9.32 -3.66
N PHE A 168 -16.84 9.00 -3.89
CA PHE A 168 -16.21 9.09 -5.20
C PHE A 168 -16.40 7.83 -6.07
N LYS A 169 -17.07 6.80 -5.55
CA LYS A 169 -17.21 5.48 -6.20
C LYS A 169 -15.88 4.90 -6.71
N ALA A 170 -14.81 5.13 -5.95
CA ALA A 170 -13.45 4.77 -6.32
C ALA A 170 -12.80 3.84 -5.29
N ALA A 171 -11.77 3.11 -5.70
CA ALA A 171 -10.89 2.37 -4.82
C ALA A 171 -9.43 2.83 -4.91
N ARG A 172 -8.67 2.61 -3.84
CA ARG A 172 -7.22 2.80 -3.78
C ARG A 172 -6.54 1.52 -3.31
N ARG A 173 -5.46 1.17 -3.96
CA ARG A 173 -4.68 -0.04 -3.69
C ARG A 173 -3.32 0.34 -3.12
N TYR A 174 -2.92 -0.29 -2.02
CA TYR A 174 -1.70 0.00 -1.30
C TYR A 174 -0.80 -1.22 -1.33
N HIS A 175 0.47 -1.02 -1.65
CA HIS A 175 1.45 -2.10 -1.79
C HIS A 175 2.67 -1.88 -0.90
N TRP A 176 3.12 -2.98 -0.30
CA TRP A 176 4.25 -3.02 0.62
C TRP A 176 5.17 -4.20 0.29
N LEU A 177 6.46 -4.08 0.57
CA LEU A 177 7.44 -5.15 0.39
C LEU A 177 8.40 -5.19 1.57
N SER A 178 8.56 -6.36 2.19
CA SER A 178 9.38 -6.55 3.40
C SER A 178 10.81 -6.03 3.26
N THR A 179 11.43 -6.20 2.10
CA THR A 179 12.83 -5.84 1.85
C THR A 179 13.09 -4.34 1.83
N ASP A 180 12.05 -3.55 1.62
CA ASP A 180 12.14 -2.12 1.37
C ASP A 180 11.57 -1.30 2.54
N VAL A 181 10.81 -1.96 3.44
CA VAL A 181 10.32 -1.33 4.67
C VAL A 181 11.50 -1.12 5.63
N ARG A 182 11.93 0.13 5.76
CA ARG A 182 12.92 0.59 6.77
C ARG A 182 12.25 1.15 8.03
N SER A 183 11.02 1.63 7.88
CA SER A 183 10.14 2.12 8.95
C SER A 183 8.71 1.87 8.52
N PHE A 184 7.80 1.52 9.42
CA PHE A 184 6.38 1.42 9.06
C PHE A 184 5.69 2.78 8.93
N VAL A 185 6.30 3.84 9.46
CA VAL A 185 5.65 5.15 9.59
C VAL A 185 6.33 6.26 8.80
N VAL A 186 7.38 5.94 8.03
CA VAL A 186 8.08 6.87 7.14
C VAL A 186 8.16 6.27 5.74
N GLU A 187 7.35 6.83 4.83
CA GLU A 187 7.24 6.45 3.41
C GLU A 187 7.37 4.95 3.10
N PRO A 188 6.59 4.08 3.76
CA PRO A 188 6.82 2.65 3.76
C PRO A 188 6.34 1.92 2.49
N HIS A 189 5.51 2.59 1.68
CA HIS A 189 4.85 1.97 0.54
C HIS A 189 5.77 1.83 -0.66
N GLN A 190 5.74 0.64 -1.25
CA GLN A 190 6.21 0.43 -2.63
C GLN A 190 5.40 1.28 -3.62
N GLY A 191 4.08 1.33 -3.39
CA GLY A 191 3.20 2.14 -4.21
C GLY A 191 1.79 2.22 -3.67
N ILE A 192 1.20 3.40 -3.85
CA ILE A 192 -0.22 3.63 -3.66
C ILE A 192 -0.80 3.94 -5.03
N ALA A 193 -1.73 3.10 -5.46
CA ALA A 193 -2.38 3.19 -6.75
C ALA A 193 -3.85 3.61 -6.63
N GLY A 194 -4.27 4.57 -7.45
CA GLY A 194 -5.62 5.11 -7.40
C GLY A 194 -5.91 5.99 -8.61
N GLU A 195 -7.19 6.17 -8.93
CA GLU A 195 -7.64 6.97 -10.08
C GLU A 195 -7.53 8.47 -9.82
N ARG A 196 -7.91 8.89 -8.61
CA ARG A 196 -8.01 10.29 -8.21
C ARG A 196 -6.88 10.67 -7.27
N ILE A 197 -6.23 11.78 -7.60
CA ILE A 197 -5.38 12.53 -6.69
C ILE A 197 -6.28 13.57 -6.04
N HIS A 198 -6.32 13.57 -4.71
CA HIS A 198 -7.08 14.52 -3.91
C HIS A 198 -6.23 15.72 -3.54
N ASP A 199 -6.84 16.90 -3.47
CA ASP A 199 -6.11 18.14 -3.21
C ASP A 199 -5.55 18.22 -1.79
N LYS A 200 -6.22 17.58 -0.82
CA LYS A 200 -5.83 17.57 0.60
C LYS A 200 -6.00 16.17 1.19
N VAL A 201 -4.88 15.53 1.52
CA VAL A 201 -4.81 14.23 2.20
C VAL A 201 -3.87 14.36 3.38
N LEU A 202 -4.34 14.02 4.59
CA LEU A 202 -3.43 13.95 5.73
C LEU A 202 -2.53 12.73 5.56
N ASP A 203 -1.24 12.97 5.33
CA ASP A 203 -0.23 11.93 5.20
C ASP A 203 0.80 12.04 6.34
N MET A 204 0.55 11.32 7.42
CA MET A 204 1.48 11.20 8.54
C MET A 204 2.69 10.31 8.23
N THR A 205 2.78 9.71 7.03
CA THR A 205 3.91 8.87 6.62
C THR A 205 4.96 9.63 5.82
N ALA A 206 4.63 10.78 5.24
CA ALA A 206 5.57 11.61 4.50
C ALA A 206 6.78 12.00 5.35
N HIS A 207 7.98 12.12 4.75
CA HIS A 207 9.15 12.64 5.46
C HIS A 207 8.87 14.01 6.13
N GLY A 208 8.15 14.90 5.44
CA GLY A 208 7.77 16.22 5.96
C GLY A 208 6.88 16.21 7.21
N SER A 209 6.27 15.07 7.57
CA SER A 209 5.43 14.92 8.77
C SER A 209 6.21 14.48 10.02
N GLU A 210 7.55 14.49 9.99
CA GLU A 210 8.39 14.02 11.10
C GLU A 210 8.14 14.78 12.41
N GLY A 211 8.17 16.11 12.36
CA GLY A 211 7.86 16.94 13.52
C GLY A 211 6.47 16.65 14.06
N ALA A 212 5.49 16.48 13.18
CA ALA A 212 4.12 16.16 13.57
C ALA A 212 4.00 14.79 14.24
N ARG A 213 4.74 13.79 13.76
CA ARG A 213 4.83 12.46 14.39
C ARG A 213 5.46 12.55 15.79
N ARG A 214 6.57 13.28 15.95
CA ARG A 214 7.25 13.47 17.24
C ARG A 214 6.33 14.18 18.24
N ALA A 215 5.77 15.32 17.86
CA ALA A 215 4.83 16.08 18.70
C ALA A 215 3.61 15.24 19.09
N SER A 216 3.09 14.39 18.18
CA SER A 216 1.99 13.46 18.50
C SER A 216 2.33 12.49 19.63
N VAL A 217 3.58 11.98 19.68
CA VAL A 217 4.06 11.08 20.74
C VAL A 217 4.21 11.84 22.05
N GLU A 218 4.86 13.00 22.02
CA GLU A 218 5.05 13.87 23.19
C GLU A 218 3.71 14.25 23.82
N LEU A 219 2.75 14.69 23.00
CA LEU A 219 1.39 15.04 23.41
C LEU A 219 0.68 13.93 24.18
N VAL A 220 0.86 12.67 23.77
CA VAL A 220 0.27 11.52 24.45
C VAL A 220 1.00 11.26 25.78
N ARG A 221 2.32 11.42 25.82
CA ARG A 221 3.15 11.22 27.02
C ARG A 221 2.93 12.28 28.09
N GLU A 222 2.62 13.52 27.69
CA GLU A 222 2.33 14.64 28.60
C GLU A 222 1.01 14.49 29.37
N GLY A 223 0.15 13.54 28.97
CA GLY A 223 -1.03 13.12 29.72
C GLY A 223 -2.36 13.49 29.07
N VAL A 224 -3.34 12.60 29.25
CA VAL A 224 -4.64 12.62 28.59
C VAL A 224 -5.43 13.92 28.83
N ASN A 225 -5.39 14.45 30.05
CA ASN A 225 -6.16 15.65 30.41
C ASN A 225 -5.63 16.89 29.70
N ARG A 226 -4.29 17.02 29.60
CA ARG A 226 -3.66 18.13 28.89
C ARG A 226 -3.95 18.06 27.40
N LEU A 227 -3.78 16.87 26.79
CA LEU A 227 -4.13 16.68 25.38
C LEU A 227 -5.61 16.95 25.09
N ARG A 228 -6.53 16.51 25.97
CA ARG A 228 -7.96 16.80 25.81
C ARG A 228 -8.23 18.30 25.80
N ARG A 229 -7.65 19.04 26.75
CA ARG A 229 -7.78 20.49 26.83
C ARG A 229 -7.25 21.17 25.56
N LEU A 230 -6.02 20.83 25.14
CA LEU A 230 -5.41 21.39 23.93
C LEU A 230 -6.24 21.09 22.68
N TYR A 231 -6.79 19.88 22.59
CA TYR A 231 -7.66 19.50 21.49
C TYR A 231 -8.98 20.28 21.50
N GLU A 232 -9.60 20.49 22.67
CA GLU A 232 -10.82 21.31 22.79
C GLU A 232 -10.54 22.77 22.43
N GLU A 233 -9.41 23.33 22.85
CA GLU A 233 -8.96 24.68 22.48
C GLU A 233 -8.73 24.79 20.95
N ALA A 234 -8.04 23.81 20.36
CA ALA A 234 -7.79 23.74 18.92
C ALA A 234 -9.06 23.53 18.07
N ALA A 235 -9.99 22.69 18.54
CA ALA A 235 -11.23 22.37 17.82
C ALA A 235 -12.29 23.47 17.92
N ASN A 236 -12.30 24.23 19.03
CA ASN A 236 -13.23 25.34 19.23
C ASN A 236 -12.65 26.65 18.69
N ARG A 237 -12.72 26.81 17.34
CA ARG A 237 -12.49 28.05 16.59
C ARG A 237 -11.44 28.99 17.21
N GLN A 238 -10.17 28.76 16.88
CA GLN A 238 -9.16 29.81 16.98
C GLN A 238 -9.63 31.01 16.15
N ARG A 239 -10.04 32.09 16.83
CA ARG A 239 -10.30 33.37 16.16
C ARG A 239 -8.98 33.85 15.61
N VAL A 240 -8.94 34.20 14.33
CA VAL A 240 -7.76 34.82 13.74
C VAL A 240 -7.61 36.22 14.34
N LEU A 241 -6.37 36.71 14.51
CA LEU A 241 -6.14 38.04 15.08
C LEU A 241 -6.87 39.13 14.29
N THR A 242 -7.12 38.88 13.00
CA THR A 242 -7.89 39.74 12.10
C THR A 242 -9.35 39.87 12.51
N ASP A 243 -9.95 38.91 13.22
CA ASP A 243 -11.32 38.99 13.73
C ASP A 243 -11.53 40.14 14.74
N TRP A 244 -10.43 40.72 15.26
CA TRP A 244 -10.44 41.86 16.18
C TRP A 244 -10.18 43.21 15.50
N LEU A 245 -9.91 43.25 14.19
CA LEU A 245 -9.69 44.50 13.45
C LEU A 245 -11.03 45.03 12.91
N PRO A 246 -11.42 46.30 13.21
CA PRO A 246 -12.64 46.89 12.65
C PRO A 246 -12.54 47.04 11.13
N GLY A 247 -13.54 46.54 10.40
CA GLY A 247 -13.56 46.51 8.93
C GLY A 247 -13.17 45.16 8.29
N SER A 248 -12.85 44.15 9.09
CA SER A 248 -12.63 42.77 8.63
C SER A 248 -13.94 41.99 8.48
N GLU A 249 -14.81 42.42 7.56
CA GLU A 249 -15.84 41.50 7.07
C GLU A 249 -15.14 40.40 6.26
N ALA A 250 -14.77 39.33 6.96
CA ALA A 250 -14.47 37.99 6.47
C ALA A 250 -13.92 37.92 5.03
N THR A 251 -12.79 38.57 4.77
CA THR A 251 -11.83 37.93 3.87
C THR A 251 -11.24 36.79 4.68
N ALA A 252 -11.90 35.63 4.62
CA ALA A 252 -11.29 34.38 5.03
C ALA A 252 -9.91 34.37 4.37
N ALA A 253 -8.86 34.57 5.16
CA ALA A 253 -7.53 34.80 4.65
C ALA A 253 -7.23 33.73 3.59
N GLU A 254 -7.08 34.14 2.33
CA GLU A 254 -6.89 33.28 1.15
C GLU A 254 -5.60 32.44 1.22
N GLY A 255 -4.94 32.37 2.37
CA GLY A 255 -3.70 31.64 2.60
C GLY A 255 -3.62 30.87 3.92
N ILE A 256 -4.65 30.84 4.76
CA ILE A 256 -4.67 29.91 5.91
C ILE A 256 -5.60 28.76 5.55
N PRO A 257 -5.06 27.65 5.00
CA PRO A 257 -5.88 26.47 4.81
C PRO A 257 -6.24 25.98 6.21
N ILE A 258 -7.44 26.30 6.70
CA ILE A 258 -8.08 25.50 7.74
C ILE A 258 -8.40 24.16 7.06
N SER A 259 -7.38 23.33 6.86
CA SER A 259 -7.44 21.96 6.32
C SER A 259 -8.27 21.04 7.23
N TYR A 260 -8.64 21.55 8.40
CA TYR A 260 -9.27 20.86 9.49
C TYR A 260 -10.75 21.22 9.58
N ARG A 261 -11.62 20.46 8.92
CA ARG A 261 -12.95 20.23 9.48
C ARG A 261 -12.84 19.05 10.44
N VAL A 262 -12.45 19.34 11.68
CA VAL A 262 -12.31 18.33 12.74
C VAL A 262 -13.59 18.33 13.57
N GLU A 263 -14.26 17.17 13.62
CA GLU A 263 -15.39 16.98 14.52
C GLU A 263 -14.89 16.90 15.98
N PRO A 264 -15.35 17.78 16.89
CA PRO A 264 -14.84 17.84 18.27
C PRO A 264 -15.02 16.55 19.08
N ARG A 265 -15.80 15.57 18.62
CA ARG A 265 -16.17 14.37 19.38
C ARG A 265 -15.58 13.07 18.82
N GLY A 266 -14.58 13.16 17.95
CA GLY A 266 -14.06 11.99 17.23
C GLY A 266 -13.01 11.15 17.96
N ILE A 267 -12.31 11.68 18.97
CA ILE A 267 -11.14 11.02 19.58
C ILE A 267 -11.56 9.89 20.53
N ASN A 268 -10.90 8.74 20.40
CA ASN A 268 -11.03 7.64 21.35
C ASN A 268 -10.16 7.88 22.59
N TRP A 269 -10.68 8.62 23.57
CA TRP A 269 -9.94 8.96 24.79
C TRP A 269 -9.49 7.75 25.63
N LYS A 270 -10.23 6.64 25.59
CA LYS A 270 -9.82 5.40 26.26
C LYS A 270 -8.54 4.82 25.65
N ALA A 271 -8.42 4.90 24.33
CA ALA A 271 -7.20 4.46 23.64
C ALA A 271 -6.02 5.41 23.88
N VAL A 272 -6.28 6.72 23.95
CA VAL A 272 -5.26 7.71 24.34
C VAL A 272 -4.76 7.47 25.76
N GLU A 273 -5.66 7.16 26.71
CA GLU A 273 -5.26 6.79 28.07
C GLU A 273 -4.43 5.51 28.11
N LYS A 274 -4.80 4.50 27.32
CA LYS A 274 -3.99 3.29 27.16
C LYS A 274 -2.61 3.61 26.59
N ALA A 275 -2.54 4.45 25.57
CA ALA A 275 -1.27 4.85 24.96
C ALA A 275 -0.40 5.63 25.95
N TRP A 276 -0.98 6.57 26.71
CA TRP A 276 -0.28 7.30 27.76
C TRP A 276 0.36 6.35 28.79
N ARG A 277 -0.39 5.34 29.27
CA ARG A 277 0.14 4.34 30.22
C ARG A 277 1.24 3.45 29.63
N LEU A 278 1.26 3.26 28.31
CA LEU A 278 2.27 2.46 27.62
C LEU A 278 3.53 3.28 27.30
N GLU A 279 3.48 4.61 27.40
CA GLU A 279 4.57 5.53 27.11
C GLU A 279 5.32 5.19 25.80
N PRO A 280 4.65 5.29 24.63
CA PRO A 280 5.26 4.95 23.35
C PRO A 280 6.53 5.78 23.14
N GLN A 281 7.60 5.11 22.71
CA GLN A 281 8.89 5.75 22.44
C GLN A 281 8.88 6.48 21.11
N ASP A 282 8.09 5.99 20.15
CA ASP A 282 7.97 6.55 18.82
C ASP A 282 6.52 6.48 18.28
N TYR A 283 6.36 6.99 17.06
CA TYR A 283 5.07 7.06 16.40
C TYR A 283 4.57 5.69 15.92
N GLU A 284 5.47 4.74 15.69
CA GLU A 284 5.12 3.37 15.30
C GLU A 284 4.46 2.65 16.49
N GLU A 285 5.05 2.74 17.68
CA GLU A 285 4.49 2.21 18.92
C GLU A 285 3.15 2.87 19.27
N LEU A 286 3.05 4.20 19.13
CA LEU A 286 1.80 4.93 19.33
C LEU A 286 0.70 4.43 18.39
N LEU A 287 1.01 4.28 17.11
CA LEU A 287 0.07 3.79 16.09
C LEU A 287 -0.33 2.33 16.32
N ALA A 288 0.59 1.52 16.87
CA ALA A 288 0.38 0.13 17.22
C ALA A 288 -0.59 -0.06 18.42
N VAL A 289 -0.88 0.98 19.21
CA VAL A 289 -1.80 0.89 20.35
C VAL A 289 -3.24 0.61 19.87
N PRO A 290 -3.88 -0.47 20.37
CA PRO A 290 -5.26 -0.78 20.02
C PRO A 290 -6.21 0.38 20.37
N GLY A 291 -7.05 0.76 19.41
CA GLY A 291 -8.00 1.86 19.54
C GLY A 291 -7.50 3.23 19.09
N ILE A 292 -6.19 3.41 18.89
CA ILE A 292 -5.64 4.56 18.16
C ILE A 292 -6.01 4.37 16.69
N GLY A 293 -6.78 5.31 16.14
CA GLY A 293 -7.32 5.23 14.80
C GLY A 293 -7.35 6.60 14.12
N PRO A 294 -7.96 6.71 12.93
CA PRO A 294 -7.82 7.87 12.06
C PRO A 294 -8.24 9.18 12.74
N LYS A 295 -9.35 9.15 13.49
CA LYS A 295 -9.84 10.32 14.22
C LYS A 295 -8.86 10.80 15.30
N THR A 296 -8.23 9.88 16.03
CA THR A 296 -7.21 10.22 17.04
C THR A 296 -5.95 10.77 16.39
N ILE A 297 -5.46 10.13 15.32
CA ILE A 297 -4.28 10.60 14.57
C ILE A 297 -4.53 12.00 14.00
N ARG A 298 -5.71 12.26 13.44
CA ARG A 298 -6.08 13.58 12.92
C ARG A 298 -6.11 14.64 14.02
N GLY A 299 -6.61 14.28 15.20
CA GLY A 299 -6.62 15.17 16.36
C GLY A 299 -5.23 15.50 16.87
N LEU A 300 -4.33 14.51 16.93
CA LEU A 300 -2.93 14.72 17.29
C LEU A 300 -2.22 15.62 16.27
N ALA A 301 -2.43 15.37 14.97
CA ALA A 301 -1.88 16.19 13.90
C ALA A 301 -2.39 17.64 13.96
N LEU A 302 -3.66 17.85 14.31
CA LEU A 302 -4.23 19.19 14.52
C LEU A 302 -3.52 19.93 15.66
N VAL A 303 -3.41 19.29 16.83
CA VAL A 303 -2.79 19.92 18.00
C VAL A 303 -1.30 20.17 17.75
N SER A 304 -0.63 19.25 17.07
CA SER A 304 0.76 19.40 16.63
C SER A 304 0.96 20.64 15.75
N GLU A 305 0.13 20.84 14.73
CA GLU A 305 0.23 21.99 13.84
C GLU A 305 -0.07 23.30 14.58
N LEU A 306 -1.20 23.36 15.30
CA LEU A 306 -1.69 24.62 15.88
C LEU A 306 -0.94 25.08 17.13
N ILE A 307 -0.52 24.13 17.99
CA ILE A 307 0.09 24.47 19.28
C ILE A 307 1.62 24.41 19.20
N TYR A 308 2.17 23.45 18.45
CA TYR A 308 3.62 23.21 18.38
C TYR A 308 4.26 23.71 17.08
N GLY A 309 3.46 24.17 16.11
CA GLY A 309 3.98 24.66 14.83
C GLY A 309 4.62 23.56 13.97
N GLU A 310 4.24 22.29 14.21
CA GLU A 310 4.78 21.12 13.54
C GLU A 310 3.70 20.55 12.60
N PRO A 311 3.57 21.09 11.36
CA PRO A 311 2.51 20.70 10.43
C PRO A 311 2.73 19.30 9.85
N PRO A 312 1.66 18.51 9.66
CA PRO A 312 1.73 17.31 8.85
C PRO A 312 1.74 17.64 7.35
N CYS A 313 2.12 16.65 6.53
CA CYS A 313 1.99 16.70 5.09
C CYS A 313 0.51 16.56 4.68
N TRP A 314 0.08 17.45 3.79
CA TRP A 314 -1.27 17.47 3.21
C TRP A 314 -1.33 16.97 1.76
N LYS A 315 -0.20 16.50 1.23
CA LYS A 315 -0.08 16.03 -0.14
C LYS A 315 -0.55 14.58 -0.23
N ASP A 316 -1.33 14.30 -1.26
CA ASP A 316 -1.74 12.93 -1.57
C ASP A 316 -0.54 12.03 -1.93
N PRO A 317 -0.34 10.90 -1.21
CA PRO A 317 0.77 9.99 -1.46
C PRO A 317 0.54 9.01 -2.63
N VAL A 318 -0.57 9.12 -3.37
CA VAL A 318 -0.77 8.34 -4.60
C VAL A 318 0.40 8.55 -5.58
N LYS A 319 1.09 7.46 -5.90
CA LYS A 319 2.24 7.43 -6.82
C LYS A 319 1.86 6.88 -8.20
N TYR A 320 0.87 5.99 -8.25
CA TYR A 320 0.52 5.24 -9.47
C TYR A 320 -0.95 5.44 -9.85
N THR A 321 -1.18 6.34 -10.79
CA THR A 321 -2.38 6.32 -11.62
C THR A 321 -1.97 5.45 -12.84
N PHE A 322 -2.47 4.22 -13.04
CA PHE A 322 -1.88 3.22 -13.99
C PHE A 322 -1.88 3.64 -15.48
N ALA A 323 -1.48 2.87 -16.49
CA ALA A 323 -0.10 2.46 -16.72
C ALA A 323 0.66 3.41 -17.66
N PHE A 324 0.05 3.99 -18.72
CA PHE A 324 0.79 4.84 -19.66
C PHE A 324 0.07 6.12 -20.07
N GLY A 325 -1.18 6.38 -19.68
CA GLY A 325 -1.97 7.47 -20.25
C GLY A 325 -2.81 7.02 -21.45
N GLY A 326 -3.66 7.90 -21.96
CA GLY A 326 -4.67 7.56 -22.98
C GLY A 326 -4.28 8.05 -24.38
N LYS A 327 -4.81 7.40 -25.43
CA LYS A 327 -4.68 7.91 -26.83
C LYS A 327 -5.16 9.36 -26.94
N ASP A 328 -6.15 9.71 -26.12
CA ASP A 328 -6.82 11.01 -26.09
C ASP A 328 -6.15 12.00 -25.11
N GLY A 329 -5.00 11.64 -24.53
CA GLY A 329 -4.20 12.57 -23.72
C GLY A 329 -4.79 12.92 -22.35
N VAL A 330 -5.83 12.22 -21.90
CA VAL A 330 -6.41 12.41 -20.56
C VAL A 330 -6.09 11.19 -19.71
N PRO A 331 -5.37 11.35 -18.59
CA PRO A 331 -4.90 12.61 -18.02
C PRO A 331 -3.57 13.18 -18.59
N PHE A 332 -2.80 12.40 -19.34
CA PHE A 332 -1.72 12.85 -20.24
C PHE A 332 -1.50 11.71 -21.30
N PRO A 333 -0.73 11.96 -22.39
CA PRO A 333 -0.55 11.01 -23.49
C PRO A 333 0.20 9.72 -23.10
N VAL A 334 0.05 8.68 -23.93
CA VAL A 334 0.74 7.38 -23.77
C VAL A 334 2.27 7.54 -23.54
N GLU A 335 2.76 7.13 -22.37
CA GLU A 335 4.17 7.10 -21.93
C GLU A 335 4.79 5.81 -22.46
N ARG A 336 5.31 5.92 -23.69
CA ARG A 336 5.76 4.78 -24.49
C ARG A 336 6.91 4.01 -23.83
N ARG A 337 7.79 4.67 -23.08
CA ARG A 337 8.99 4.01 -22.51
C ARG A 337 8.67 3.02 -21.41
N ALA A 338 7.84 3.39 -20.42
CA ALA A 338 7.39 2.41 -19.43
C ALA A 338 6.51 1.33 -20.08
N MET A 339 5.82 1.65 -21.19
CA MET A 339 5.04 0.66 -21.95
C MET A 339 5.97 -0.36 -22.59
N ASP A 340 7.04 0.09 -23.22
CA ASP A 340 8.06 -0.76 -23.84
C ASP A 340 8.80 -1.61 -22.81
N GLU A 341 9.12 -1.07 -21.62
CA GLU A 341 9.74 -1.83 -20.52
C GLU A 341 8.80 -2.90 -19.95
N ALA A 342 7.51 -2.57 -19.79
CA ALA A 342 6.49 -3.54 -19.38
C ALA A 342 6.26 -4.63 -20.45
N ILE A 343 6.26 -4.25 -21.73
CA ILE A 343 6.20 -5.17 -22.87
C ILE A 343 7.41 -6.08 -22.86
N ALA A 344 8.63 -5.55 -22.75
CA ALA A 344 9.86 -6.35 -22.73
C ALA A 344 9.87 -7.37 -21.58
N LEU A 345 9.41 -6.99 -20.38
CA LEU A 345 9.27 -7.90 -19.24
C LEU A 345 8.26 -9.04 -19.52
N LEU A 346 7.13 -8.70 -20.17
CA LEU A 346 6.10 -9.68 -20.54
C LEU A 346 6.56 -10.59 -21.69
N GLU A 347 7.28 -10.05 -22.67
CA GLU A 347 7.87 -10.78 -23.79
C GLU A 347 9.00 -11.70 -23.33
N GLU A 348 9.81 -11.28 -22.37
CA GLU A 348 10.81 -12.12 -21.72
C GLU A 348 10.15 -13.27 -20.95
N ALA A 349 9.05 -13.00 -20.23
CA ALA A 349 8.28 -14.04 -19.54
C ALA A 349 7.64 -15.04 -20.53
N VAL A 350 7.16 -14.56 -21.68
CA VAL A 350 6.53 -15.38 -22.72
C VAL A 350 7.57 -16.16 -23.55
N SER A 351 8.73 -15.58 -23.84
CA SER A 351 9.79 -16.24 -24.62
C SER A 351 10.47 -17.36 -23.84
N ARG A 352 10.66 -17.18 -22.52
CA ARG A 352 11.18 -18.21 -21.62
C ARG A 352 10.19 -19.36 -21.39
N ALA A 353 8.89 -19.09 -21.41
CA ALA A 353 7.84 -20.09 -21.24
C ALA A 353 7.60 -20.99 -22.49
N LYS A 354 8.21 -20.68 -23.65
CA LYS A 354 7.93 -21.35 -24.94
C LYS A 354 8.98 -22.37 -25.39
N LEU A 355 10.00 -22.71 -24.59
CA LEU A 355 11.09 -23.59 -25.04
C LEU A 355 11.18 -24.90 -24.24
N ASP A 356 11.18 -26.02 -24.95
CA ASP A 356 11.39 -27.37 -24.40
C ASP A 356 12.88 -27.58 -24.03
N GLY A 357 13.11 -28.43 -23.01
CA GLY A 357 14.38 -28.56 -22.28
C GLY A 357 15.60 -28.89 -23.15
N GLY A 358 15.41 -29.57 -24.29
CA GLY A 358 16.49 -29.93 -25.22
C GLY A 358 16.98 -28.79 -26.14
N GLN A 359 16.18 -27.74 -26.35
CA GLN A 359 16.60 -26.53 -27.08
C GLN A 359 17.29 -25.51 -26.16
N ARG A 360 16.88 -25.51 -24.88
CA ARG A 360 17.44 -24.69 -23.79
C ARG A 360 18.94 -24.91 -23.59
N TYR A 361 19.40 -26.17 -23.61
CA TYR A 361 20.82 -26.53 -23.44
C TYR A 361 21.71 -26.15 -24.64
N ARG A 362 21.18 -26.23 -25.87
CA ARG A 362 21.91 -25.84 -27.09
C ARG A 362 22.13 -24.32 -27.20
N LEU A 363 21.19 -23.52 -26.70
CA LEU A 363 21.29 -22.07 -26.64
C LEU A 363 22.29 -21.60 -25.56
N LEU A 364 22.31 -22.24 -24.39
CA LEU A 364 23.31 -21.98 -23.35
C LEU A 364 24.74 -22.25 -23.84
N ARG A 365 24.93 -23.31 -24.65
CA ARG A 365 26.24 -23.62 -25.25
C ARG A 365 26.67 -22.58 -26.30
N LYS A 366 25.74 -22.11 -27.14
CA LYS A 366 26.01 -21.00 -28.09
C LYS A 366 26.28 -19.66 -27.40
N LEU A 367 25.66 -19.39 -26.26
CA LEU A 367 25.91 -18.18 -25.44
C LEU A 367 27.28 -18.23 -24.74
N ALA A 368 27.71 -19.41 -24.30
CA ALA A 368 29.07 -19.63 -23.82
C ALA A 368 30.11 -19.43 -24.93
N ASP A 369 29.82 -19.90 -26.15
CA ASP A 369 30.69 -19.71 -27.32
C ASP A 369 30.72 -18.25 -27.82
N TRP A 370 29.60 -17.51 -27.71
CA TRP A 370 29.52 -16.10 -28.10
C TRP A 370 30.28 -15.17 -27.14
N ARG A 371 30.35 -15.52 -25.85
CA ARG A 371 31.16 -14.79 -24.87
C ARG A 371 32.67 -14.93 -25.11
N ILE A 372 33.11 -16.04 -25.71
CA ILE A 372 34.50 -16.29 -26.09
C ILE A 372 34.90 -15.51 -27.37
N SER A 373 33.95 -15.24 -28.28
CA SER A 373 34.25 -14.43 -29.49
C SER A 373 34.33 -12.92 -29.21
N LEU A 374 33.61 -12.42 -28.20
CA LEU A 374 33.67 -10.99 -27.82
C LEU A 374 34.92 -10.60 -27.04
N GLU A 375 35.62 -11.56 -26.43
CA GLU A 375 36.94 -11.33 -25.80
C GLU A 375 38.10 -11.37 -26.81
N SER A 376 37.87 -11.81 -28.05
CA SER A 376 38.90 -11.92 -29.10
C SER A 376 38.85 -10.82 -30.17
N GLU A 377 37.79 -10.01 -30.22
CA GLU A 377 37.65 -8.89 -31.19
C GLU A 377 37.88 -7.50 -30.57
N GLY A 378 38.42 -7.43 -29.36
CA GLY A 378 38.83 -6.16 -28.73
C GLY A 378 40.33 -5.88 -28.86
N ASN A 379 40.80 -5.44 -30.04
CA ASN A 379 41.95 -4.54 -30.22
C ASN A 379 42.18 -4.15 -31.70
N PRO A 380 42.62 -2.93 -32.05
CA PRO A 380 42.35 -1.61 -31.49
C PRO A 380 41.26 -0.82 -32.25
#